data_AF-A0A847GQL6-F1
#
_entry.id   AF-A0A847GQL6-F1
#
_cell.length_a   1.000
_cell.length_b   1.000
_cell.length_c   1.000
_cell.angle_alpha   90.00
_cell.angle_beta   90.00
_cell.angle_gamma   90.00
#
_symmetry.space_group_name_H-M   'P 1'
#
loop_
_entity.id
_entity.type
_entity.pdbx_description
1 polymer ?
#
loop_
_entity_poly.entity_id
_entity_poly.type
_entity_poly.pdbx_seq_one_letter_code
_entity_poly.pdbx_strand_id
1 'polypeptide(L)'
;MPEGDTIFRTAARLRPVLTGRTIAAARARDPGFPAGSLPGRTFAAVEARGKHLLMHLDDQRTIHSHLGMHGSWHLYRPGETWQKDRRQAALVLELPEVVCICFSPKVLQLLSADQLRRHLQLTGLGPDLLAEHVDEAEVLRRFRTHDSTPIGEAVMNQSIVAGIGNVYKSEVLFLTRTNPLIPVGHLSDEQLLRIAHTARQWLAKNLTGYPRRTRSALDGQRLWVYGRSGKPCFACGQRIQLRRQGDQGRTTYWCPHCQAAPTLAGSPAADVRVQP
;
A
#
# COMPACT_ATOMS: atom_id res chain seq x y z
N MET A 1 -4.77 -6.23 4.35
CA MET A 1 -4.35 -5.80 3.00
C MET A 1 -3.07 -5.01 3.12
N PRO A 2 -1.96 -5.51 2.56
CA PRO A 2 -0.70 -4.77 2.44
C PRO A 2 -0.86 -3.44 1.71
N GLU A 3 -0.45 -2.36 2.38
CA GLU A 3 -0.26 -1.00 1.80
C GLU A 3 1.14 -0.51 2.23
N GLY A 4 1.48 0.76 1.99
CA GLY A 4 2.83 1.28 2.26
C GLY A 4 3.32 1.03 3.68
N ASP A 5 2.46 1.28 4.68
CA ASP A 5 2.74 0.99 6.10
C ASP A 5 3.15 -0.47 6.36
N THR A 6 2.50 -1.40 5.67
CA THR A 6 2.67 -2.84 5.84
C THR A 6 3.97 -3.30 5.21
N ILE A 7 4.29 -2.78 4.03
CA ILE A 7 5.54 -3.08 3.34
C ILE A 7 6.72 -2.48 4.09
N PHE A 8 6.60 -1.22 4.55
CA PHE A 8 7.62 -0.59 5.38
C PHE A 8 7.88 -1.38 6.66
N ARG A 9 6.83 -1.74 7.42
CA ARG A 9 6.98 -2.57 8.63
C ARG A 9 7.60 -3.93 8.32
N THR A 10 7.25 -4.52 7.18
CA THR A 10 7.86 -5.77 6.73
C THR A 10 9.36 -5.58 6.48
N ALA A 11 9.76 -4.54 5.74
CA ALA A 11 11.16 -4.21 5.51
C ALA A 11 11.91 -3.96 6.83
N ALA A 12 11.33 -3.16 7.73
CA ALA A 12 11.92 -2.84 9.04
C ALA A 12 12.13 -4.08 9.92
N ARG A 13 11.23 -5.06 9.87
CA ARG A 13 11.39 -6.34 10.59
C ARG A 13 12.43 -7.25 9.95
N LEU A 14 12.51 -7.27 8.62
CA LEU A 14 13.43 -8.15 7.90
C LEU A 14 14.87 -7.63 7.89
N ARG A 15 15.07 -6.31 7.80
CA ARG A 15 16.39 -5.68 7.71
C ARG A 15 17.39 -6.14 8.79
N PRO A 16 17.10 -6.08 10.10
CA PRO A 16 18.05 -6.49 11.13
C PRO A 16 18.37 -8.00 11.11
N VAL A 17 17.54 -8.80 10.45
CA VAL A 17 17.66 -10.27 10.39
C VAL A 17 18.35 -10.73 9.12
N LEU A 18 18.18 -10.01 8.01
CA LEU A 18 18.68 -10.41 6.69
C LEU A 18 19.95 -9.68 6.28
N THR A 19 20.07 -8.37 6.54
CA THR A 19 21.20 -7.58 6.04
C THR A 19 22.53 -8.11 6.57
N GLY A 20 23.49 -8.31 5.66
CA GLY A 20 24.81 -8.89 5.95
C GLY A 20 24.79 -10.41 6.16
N ARG A 21 23.66 -11.09 5.98
CA ARG A 21 23.56 -12.55 6.09
C ARG A 21 23.55 -13.22 4.72
N THR A 22 24.19 -14.38 4.66
CA THR A 22 24.31 -15.19 3.44
C THR A 22 23.19 -16.22 3.37
N ILE A 23 22.62 -16.39 2.18
CA ILE A 23 21.60 -17.40 1.88
C ILE A 23 22.30 -18.76 1.82
N ALA A 24 21.90 -19.70 2.67
CA ALA A 24 22.43 -21.07 2.69
C ALA A 24 21.70 -21.96 1.67
N ALA A 25 20.38 -21.83 1.58
CA ALA A 25 19.57 -22.51 0.58
C ALA A 25 18.37 -21.65 0.18
N ALA A 26 17.84 -21.89 -1.03
CA ALA A 26 16.65 -21.19 -1.51
C ALA A 26 15.78 -22.15 -2.33
N ARG A 27 14.46 -22.01 -2.19
CA ARG A 27 13.46 -22.79 -2.94
C ARG A 27 12.34 -21.86 -3.37
N ALA A 28 11.93 -21.94 -4.63
CA ALA A 28 10.77 -21.21 -5.13
C ALA A 28 9.72 -22.20 -5.64
N ARG A 29 8.44 -21.83 -5.51
CA ARG A 29 7.34 -22.62 -6.04
C ARG A 29 7.22 -22.49 -7.55
N ASP A 30 7.49 -21.30 -8.07
CA ASP A 30 7.51 -21.04 -9.50
C ASP A 30 8.86 -21.52 -10.08
N PRO A 31 8.86 -22.51 -11.01
CA PRO A 31 10.09 -22.97 -11.65
C PRO A 31 10.83 -21.88 -12.44
N GLY A 32 10.12 -20.83 -12.88
CA GLY A 32 10.71 -19.70 -13.59
C GLY A 32 11.52 -18.76 -12.69
N PHE A 33 11.36 -18.86 -11.37
CA PHE A 33 12.16 -18.08 -10.42
C PHE A 33 13.48 -18.81 -10.15
N PRO A 34 14.65 -18.19 -10.44
CA PRO A 34 15.95 -18.87 -10.41
C PRO A 34 16.52 -19.01 -8.98
N ALA A 35 15.79 -19.69 -8.08
CA ALA A 35 16.16 -19.84 -6.67
C ALA A 35 17.52 -20.53 -6.48
N GLY A 36 17.89 -21.47 -7.35
CA GLY A 36 19.18 -22.17 -7.30
C GLY A 36 20.40 -21.26 -7.47
N SER A 37 20.21 -20.02 -7.93
CA SER A 37 21.29 -19.02 -8.07
C SER A 37 21.47 -18.11 -6.86
N LEU A 38 20.66 -18.28 -5.80
CA LEU A 38 20.68 -17.47 -4.58
C LEU A 38 21.62 -17.98 -3.47
N PRO A 39 21.86 -19.29 -3.28
CA PRO A 39 22.80 -19.77 -2.27
C PRO A 39 24.19 -19.13 -2.44
N GLY A 40 24.81 -18.76 -1.32
CA GLY A 40 26.10 -18.06 -1.29
C GLY A 40 26.04 -16.57 -1.63
N ARG A 41 24.84 -15.99 -1.82
CA ARG A 41 24.65 -14.52 -1.93
C ARG A 41 24.31 -13.92 -0.58
N THR A 42 24.77 -12.70 -0.36
CA THR A 42 24.55 -11.95 0.88
C THR A 42 23.56 -10.82 0.64
N PHE A 43 22.64 -10.57 1.58
CA PHE A 43 21.77 -9.41 1.48
C PHE A 43 22.54 -8.12 1.79
N ALA A 44 22.68 -7.24 0.81
CA ALA A 44 23.27 -5.92 0.97
C ALA A 44 22.31 -4.95 1.66
N ALA A 45 21.03 -4.96 1.30
CA ALA A 45 20.03 -4.04 1.86
C ALA A 45 18.60 -4.58 1.72
N VAL A 46 17.70 -4.09 2.58
CA VAL A 46 16.26 -4.36 2.50
C VAL A 46 15.50 -3.05 2.63
N GLU A 47 14.73 -2.71 1.59
CA GLU A 47 13.98 -1.46 1.51
C GLU A 47 12.54 -1.66 1.07
N ALA A 48 11.71 -0.68 1.40
CA ALA A 48 10.35 -0.55 0.92
C ALA A 48 10.27 0.68 0.01
N ARG A 49 9.64 0.53 -1.15
CA ARG A 49 9.29 1.63 -2.05
C ARG A 49 7.82 1.56 -2.37
N GLY A 50 7.02 2.45 -1.79
CA GLY A 50 5.56 2.39 -1.83
C GLY A 50 5.05 1.03 -1.35
N LYS A 51 4.46 0.24 -2.25
CA LYS A 51 3.94 -1.11 -1.96
C LYS A 51 4.85 -2.25 -2.45
N HIS A 52 6.11 -1.95 -2.73
CA HIS A 52 7.12 -2.89 -3.21
C HIS A 52 8.18 -3.12 -2.14
N LEU A 53 8.51 -4.39 -1.89
CA LEU A 53 9.62 -4.79 -1.05
C LEU A 53 10.79 -5.20 -1.93
N LEU A 54 11.97 -4.62 -1.68
CA LEU A 54 13.20 -4.88 -2.43
C LEU A 54 14.27 -5.40 -1.45
N MET A 55 14.84 -6.57 -1.75
CA MET A 55 15.98 -7.12 -1.02
C MET A 55 17.16 -7.21 -1.98
N HIS A 56 18.14 -6.34 -1.80
CA HIS A 56 19.33 -6.24 -2.63
C HIS A 56 20.37 -7.26 -2.20
N LEU A 57 21.00 -7.89 -3.18
CA LEU A 57 22.08 -8.85 -2.98
C LEU A 57 23.44 -8.20 -3.29
N ASP A 58 24.51 -8.79 -2.78
CA ASP A 58 25.91 -8.39 -2.98
C ASP A 58 26.35 -8.39 -4.45
N ASP A 59 25.67 -9.14 -5.32
CA ASP A 59 25.93 -9.21 -6.76
C ASP A 59 25.01 -8.31 -7.61
N GLN A 60 24.44 -7.27 -7.01
CA GLN A 60 23.58 -6.26 -7.65
C GLN A 60 22.21 -6.78 -8.13
N ARG A 61 21.88 -8.06 -7.89
CA ARG A 61 20.52 -8.56 -8.10
C ARG A 61 19.60 -8.15 -6.96
N THR A 62 18.30 -8.10 -7.23
CA THR A 62 17.29 -7.69 -6.24
C THR A 62 16.11 -8.65 -6.27
N ILE A 63 15.78 -9.22 -5.11
CA ILE A 63 14.50 -9.93 -4.91
C ILE A 63 13.42 -8.86 -4.73
N HIS A 64 12.55 -8.74 -5.73
CA HIS A 64 11.42 -7.83 -5.74
C HIS A 64 10.13 -8.60 -5.42
N SER A 65 9.35 -8.09 -4.47
CA SER A 65 8.00 -8.61 -4.24
C SER A 65 6.94 -7.50 -4.07
N HIS A 66 5.75 -7.74 -4.60
CA HIS A 66 4.55 -6.98 -4.31
C HIS A 66 3.50 -7.92 -3.73
N LEU A 67 3.12 -7.72 -2.46
CA LEU A 67 2.33 -8.70 -1.70
C LEU A 67 0.85 -8.81 -2.13
N GLY A 68 0.32 -7.80 -2.82
CA GLY A 68 -1.10 -7.79 -3.19
C GLY A 68 -1.99 -7.77 -1.94
N MET A 69 -3.09 -8.53 -1.94
CA MET A 69 -4.06 -8.52 -0.85
C MET A 69 -3.73 -9.47 0.30
N HIS A 70 -3.14 -10.63 -0.01
CA HIS A 70 -2.99 -11.77 0.91
C HIS A 70 -1.53 -12.15 1.18
N GLY A 71 -0.59 -11.57 0.43
CA GLY A 71 0.81 -11.90 0.55
C GLY A 71 1.43 -11.42 1.87
N SER A 72 2.46 -12.12 2.31
CA SER A 72 3.17 -11.82 3.56
C SER A 72 4.56 -12.44 3.58
N TRP A 73 5.53 -11.72 4.13
CA TRP A 73 6.80 -12.33 4.55
C TRP A 73 6.73 -12.78 6.00
N HIS A 74 7.32 -13.92 6.31
CA HIS A 74 7.40 -14.50 7.64
C HIS A 74 8.85 -14.88 7.94
N LEU A 75 9.19 -14.91 9.23
CA LEU A 75 10.46 -15.38 9.75
C LEU A 75 10.16 -16.55 10.69
N TYR A 76 10.96 -17.60 10.60
CA TYR A 76 10.89 -18.79 11.45
C TYR A 76 12.31 -19.18 11.88
N ARG A 77 12.45 -19.89 13.00
CA ARG A 77 13.69 -20.60 13.32
C ARG A 77 13.83 -21.83 12.42
N PRO A 78 15.06 -22.28 12.12
CA PRO A 78 15.28 -23.57 11.46
C PRO A 78 14.54 -24.70 12.20
N GLY A 79 13.76 -25.49 11.46
CA GLY A 79 12.93 -26.58 12.01
C GLY A 79 11.59 -26.16 12.63
N GLU A 80 11.30 -24.86 12.79
CA GLU A 80 10.02 -24.40 13.34
C GLU A 80 8.84 -24.72 12.41
N THR A 81 7.70 -25.10 13.00
CA THR A 81 6.46 -25.33 12.25
C THR A 81 5.90 -24.03 11.70
N TRP A 82 5.57 -24.02 10.40
CA TRP A 82 5.08 -22.82 9.74
C TRP A 82 3.62 -22.54 10.09
N GLN A 83 3.27 -21.27 10.26
CA GLN A 83 1.90 -20.82 10.55
C GLN A 83 0.96 -20.89 9.35
N LYS A 84 1.52 -21.03 8.14
CA LYS A 84 0.79 -21.08 6.87
C LYS A 84 1.10 -22.37 6.13
N ASP A 85 0.15 -22.80 5.30
CA ASP A 85 0.30 -23.98 4.44
C ASP A 85 1.56 -23.84 3.57
N ARG A 86 2.38 -24.90 3.52
CA ARG A 86 3.58 -24.99 2.69
C ARG A 86 3.29 -24.73 1.21
N ARG A 87 2.11 -25.09 0.71
CA ARG A 87 1.66 -24.85 -0.68
C ARG A 87 1.58 -23.35 -1.01
N GLN A 88 1.38 -22.51 0.00
CA GLN A 88 1.32 -21.06 -0.16
C GLN A 88 2.71 -20.40 -0.21
N ALA A 89 3.78 -21.10 0.20
CA ALA A 89 5.14 -20.58 0.17
C ALA A 89 5.59 -20.41 -1.29
N ALA A 90 5.78 -19.17 -1.72
CA ALA A 90 6.26 -18.84 -3.06
C ALA A 90 7.79 -18.81 -3.14
N LEU A 91 8.45 -18.36 -2.07
CA LEU A 91 9.90 -18.35 -1.91
C LEU A 91 10.27 -18.66 -0.46
N VAL A 92 11.18 -19.60 -0.28
CA VAL A 92 11.79 -19.98 1.00
C VAL A 92 13.27 -19.67 0.89
N LEU A 93 13.79 -18.86 1.81
CA LEU A 93 15.21 -18.53 1.93
C LEU A 93 15.68 -19.05 3.29
N GLU A 94 16.59 -20.00 3.27
CA GLU A 94 17.20 -20.60 4.45
C GLU A 94 18.53 -19.89 4.71
N LEU A 95 18.68 -19.33 5.90
CA LEU A 95 19.90 -18.71 6.42
C LEU A 95 20.29 -19.47 7.72
N PRO A 96 21.53 -19.33 8.23
CA PRO A 96 22.00 -20.15 9.36
C PRO A 96 21.09 -20.18 10.59
N GLU A 97 20.49 -19.04 10.96
CA GLU A 97 19.66 -18.92 12.16
C GLU A 97 18.18 -18.63 11.86
N VAL A 98 17.80 -18.50 10.58
CA VAL A 98 16.46 -18.04 10.22
C VAL A 98 16.02 -18.57 8.86
N VAL A 99 14.74 -18.92 8.78
CA VAL A 99 14.05 -19.24 7.53
C VAL A 99 13.11 -18.09 7.20
N CYS A 100 13.38 -17.39 6.10
CA CYS A 100 12.58 -16.27 5.61
C CYS A 100 11.69 -16.73 4.46
N ILE A 101 10.37 -16.61 4.62
CA ILE A 101 9.41 -17.18 3.67
C ILE A 101 8.44 -16.11 3.16
N CYS A 102 8.33 -16.01 1.84
CA CYS A 102 7.29 -15.23 1.17
C CYS A 102 6.09 -16.12 0.86
N PHE A 103 4.93 -15.82 1.45
CA PHE A 103 3.67 -16.51 1.17
C PHE A 103 2.81 -15.68 0.23
N SER A 104 2.26 -16.33 -0.80
CA SER A 104 1.24 -15.81 -1.73
C SER A 104 1.44 -14.35 -2.19
N PRO A 105 2.64 -13.93 -2.64
CA PRO A 105 2.81 -12.60 -3.22
C PRO A 105 2.04 -12.49 -4.55
N LYS A 106 1.62 -11.27 -4.90
CA LYS A 106 1.06 -10.98 -6.23
C LYS A 106 2.17 -10.96 -7.29
N VAL A 107 3.34 -10.45 -6.94
CA VAL A 107 4.54 -10.42 -7.79
C VAL A 107 5.73 -10.90 -6.97
N LEU A 108 6.55 -11.76 -7.57
CA LEU A 108 7.84 -12.18 -7.04
C LEU A 108 8.81 -12.33 -8.22
N GLN A 109 9.91 -11.60 -8.19
CA GLN A 109 10.89 -11.56 -9.28
C GLN A 109 12.30 -11.46 -8.72
N LEU A 110 13.27 -12.03 -9.43
CA LEU A 110 14.69 -11.73 -9.25
C LEU A 110 15.12 -10.82 -10.40
N LEU A 111 15.42 -9.56 -10.08
CA LEU A 111 15.79 -8.55 -11.05
C LEU A 111 17.32 -8.38 -11.06
N SER A 112 17.92 -8.32 -12.24
CA SER A 112 19.28 -7.78 -12.39
C SER A 112 19.29 -6.28 -12.11
N ALA A 113 20.48 -5.71 -11.90
CA ALA A 113 20.65 -4.26 -11.75
C ALA A 113 20.00 -3.47 -12.91
N ASP A 114 20.16 -3.98 -14.12
CA ASP A 114 19.63 -3.35 -15.32
C ASP A 114 18.10 -3.49 -15.45
N GLN A 115 17.55 -4.66 -15.12
CA GLN A 115 16.10 -4.86 -15.06
C GLN A 115 15.46 -3.97 -13.99
N LEU A 116 16.11 -3.81 -12.83
CA LEU A 116 15.65 -2.93 -11.76
C LEU A 116 15.59 -1.47 -12.22
N ARG A 117 16.65 -0.97 -12.87
CA ARG A 117 16.71 0.40 -13.40
C ARG A 117 15.64 0.69 -14.46
N ARG A 118 15.22 -0.32 -15.22
CA ARG A 118 14.21 -0.18 -16.29
C ARG A 118 12.81 -0.65 -15.86
N HIS A 119 12.62 -0.99 -14.59
CA HIS A 119 11.37 -1.57 -14.12
C HIS A 119 10.26 -0.51 -14.06
N LEU A 120 9.40 -0.48 -15.08
CA LEU A 120 8.37 0.56 -15.28
C LEU A 120 7.53 0.90 -14.04
N GLN A 121 7.12 -0.11 -13.25
CA GLN A 121 6.31 0.16 -12.05
C GLN A 121 7.10 0.82 -10.92
N LEU A 122 8.41 0.57 -10.84
CA LEU A 122 9.27 1.10 -9.76
C LEU A 122 9.80 2.48 -10.14
N THR A 123 10.20 2.67 -11.41
CA THR A 123 10.65 3.96 -11.93
C THR A 123 9.51 4.96 -12.09
N GLY A 124 8.29 4.47 -12.37
CA GLY A 124 7.09 5.28 -12.50
C GLY A 124 6.41 5.66 -11.17
N LEU A 125 6.98 5.28 -10.01
CA LEU A 125 6.39 5.65 -8.72
C LEU A 125 6.39 7.18 -8.52
N GLY A 126 5.32 7.68 -7.90
CA GLY A 126 5.27 9.01 -7.32
C GLY A 126 6.11 9.12 -6.06
N PRO A 127 6.21 10.33 -5.49
CA PRO A 127 6.81 10.52 -4.17
C PRO A 127 6.26 9.51 -3.16
N ASP A 128 7.16 8.82 -2.47
CA ASP A 128 6.81 7.85 -1.43
C ASP A 128 6.47 8.60 -0.14
N LEU A 129 5.22 8.48 0.32
CA LEU A 129 4.75 9.18 1.50
C LEU A 129 5.46 8.78 2.80
N LEU A 130 6.20 7.68 2.81
CA LEU A 130 7.02 7.23 3.92
C LEU A 130 8.52 7.51 3.75
N ALA A 131 8.93 8.16 2.65
CA ALA A 131 10.29 8.65 2.50
C ALA A 131 10.60 9.74 3.54
N GLU A 132 11.88 9.92 3.82
CA GLU A 132 12.38 10.98 4.73
C GLU A 132 11.91 12.36 4.24
N HIS A 133 12.16 12.65 2.97
CA HIS A 133 11.68 13.85 2.29
C HIS A 133 10.63 13.49 1.23
N VAL A 134 9.57 14.29 1.16
CA VAL A 134 8.51 14.18 0.15
C VAL A 134 8.46 15.52 -0.58
N ASP A 135 8.73 15.51 -1.88
CA ASP A 135 8.66 16.69 -2.73
C ASP A 135 7.19 17.05 -2.98
N GLU A 136 6.69 18.06 -2.27
CA GLU A 136 5.32 18.54 -2.35
C GLU A 136 4.98 19.15 -3.72
N ALA A 137 5.94 19.83 -4.36
CA ALA A 137 5.75 20.41 -5.68
C ALA A 137 5.54 19.31 -6.73
N GLU A 138 6.30 18.22 -6.63
CA GLU A 138 6.11 17.06 -7.48
C GLU A 138 4.77 16.35 -7.21
N VAL A 139 4.35 16.22 -5.94
CA VAL A 139 3.03 15.69 -5.60
C VAL A 139 1.92 16.50 -6.26
N LEU A 140 1.95 17.83 -6.12
CA LEU A 140 0.96 18.72 -6.75
C LEU A 140 0.98 18.61 -8.26
N ARG A 141 2.17 18.70 -8.88
CA ARG A 141 2.32 18.58 -10.34
C ARG A 141 1.66 17.30 -10.85
N ARG A 142 1.88 16.15 -10.20
CA ARG A 142 1.29 14.87 -10.60
C ARG A 142 -0.21 14.77 -10.34
N PHE A 143 -0.74 15.41 -9.29
CA PHE A 143 -2.19 15.52 -9.14
C PHE A 143 -2.79 16.34 -10.28
N ARG A 144 -2.19 17.49 -10.62
CA ARG A 144 -2.68 18.39 -11.67
C ARG A 144 -2.64 17.79 -13.07
N THR A 145 -1.75 16.85 -13.36
CA THR A 145 -1.82 16.07 -14.62
C THR A 145 -3.02 15.11 -14.68
N HIS A 146 -3.82 15.01 -13.62
CA HIS A 146 -4.99 14.13 -13.50
C HIS A 146 -6.25 14.90 -13.04
N ASP A 147 -6.38 16.19 -13.38
CA ASP A 147 -7.46 17.06 -12.91
C ASP A 147 -8.88 16.52 -13.13
N SER A 148 -9.12 15.81 -14.23
CA SER A 148 -10.43 15.20 -14.55
C SER A 148 -10.72 13.92 -13.75
N THR A 149 -9.72 13.33 -13.10
CA THR A 149 -9.86 12.07 -12.38
C THR A 149 -10.49 12.30 -11.01
N PRO A 150 -11.47 11.49 -10.57
CA PRO A 150 -11.98 11.57 -9.20
C PRO A 150 -10.87 11.39 -8.17
N ILE A 151 -10.85 12.21 -7.13
CA ILE A 151 -9.79 12.18 -6.11
C ILE A 151 -9.64 10.80 -5.44
N GLY A 152 -10.73 10.04 -5.29
CA GLY A 152 -10.69 8.66 -4.80
C GLY A 152 -9.86 7.71 -5.67
N GLU A 153 -9.78 7.97 -6.98
CA GLU A 153 -8.96 7.20 -7.92
C GLU A 153 -7.54 7.75 -7.98
N ALA A 154 -7.39 9.07 -8.01
CA ALA A 154 -6.09 9.74 -8.07
C ALA A 154 -5.18 9.37 -6.88
N VAL A 155 -5.69 9.41 -5.65
CA VAL A 155 -4.88 9.03 -4.45
C VAL A 155 -4.45 7.56 -4.45
N MET A 156 -5.10 6.71 -5.27
CA MET A 156 -4.73 5.30 -5.43
C MET A 156 -3.73 5.07 -6.56
N ASN A 157 -3.49 6.08 -7.40
CA ASN A 157 -2.52 6.01 -8.48
C ASN A 157 -1.11 6.11 -7.89
N GLN A 158 -0.37 4.99 -7.96
CA GLN A 158 0.98 4.93 -7.40
C GLN A 158 1.99 5.81 -8.15
N SER A 159 1.66 6.26 -9.37
CA SER A 159 2.47 7.26 -10.05
C SER A 159 2.24 8.67 -9.53
N ILE A 160 1.11 8.99 -8.89
CA ILE A 160 0.89 10.30 -8.26
C ILE A 160 1.55 10.35 -6.89
N VAL A 161 1.16 9.41 -6.02
CA VAL A 161 1.71 9.24 -4.66
C VAL A 161 1.83 7.75 -4.35
N ALA A 162 2.99 7.33 -3.86
CA ALA A 162 3.23 5.92 -3.56
C ALA A 162 2.86 5.57 -2.10
N GLY A 163 2.31 4.39 -1.89
CA GLY A 163 2.04 3.82 -0.56
C GLY A 163 0.56 3.77 -0.17
N ILE A 164 -0.28 4.64 -0.72
CA ILE A 164 -1.74 4.60 -0.44
C ILE A 164 -2.36 3.35 -1.09
N GLY A 165 -3.19 2.64 -0.32
CA GLY A 165 -4.08 1.61 -0.81
C GLY A 165 -5.52 1.84 -0.35
N ASN A 166 -6.34 0.80 -0.48
CA ASN A 166 -7.79 0.96 -0.45
C ASN A 166 -8.32 1.43 0.92
N VAL A 167 -7.66 1.03 2.00
CA VAL A 167 -8.02 1.49 3.35
C VAL A 167 -7.63 2.95 3.51
N TYR A 168 -6.38 3.32 3.22
CA TYR A 168 -5.95 4.70 3.41
C TYR A 168 -6.68 5.67 2.50
N LYS A 169 -7.04 5.29 1.26
CA LYS A 169 -7.93 6.11 0.40
C LYS A 169 -9.20 6.52 1.15
N SER A 170 -9.98 5.55 1.63
CA SER A 170 -11.27 5.84 2.26
C SER A 170 -11.11 6.59 3.57
N GLU A 171 -10.14 6.20 4.39
CA GLU A 171 -9.91 6.80 5.70
C GLU A 171 -9.38 8.22 5.60
N VAL A 172 -8.38 8.47 4.75
CA VAL A 172 -7.77 9.80 4.57
C VAL A 172 -8.78 10.78 4.00
N LEU A 173 -9.53 10.39 2.96
CA LEU A 173 -10.55 11.27 2.38
C LEU A 173 -11.69 11.57 3.36
N PHE A 174 -12.01 10.63 4.26
CA PHE A 174 -12.93 10.91 5.36
C PHE A 174 -12.35 11.92 6.36
N LEU A 175 -11.10 11.72 6.78
CA LEU A 175 -10.40 12.58 7.73
C LEU A 175 -10.21 14.01 7.20
N THR A 176 -10.03 14.18 5.88
CA THR A 176 -9.95 15.49 5.23
C THR A 176 -11.29 16.06 4.79
N ARG A 177 -12.40 15.35 5.07
CA ARG A 177 -13.78 15.70 4.66
C ARG A 177 -13.91 15.90 3.14
N THR A 178 -13.17 15.12 2.36
CA THR A 178 -13.14 15.21 0.90
C THR A 178 -14.04 14.14 0.30
N ASN A 179 -14.97 14.53 -0.56
CA ASN A 179 -15.79 13.58 -1.31
C ASN A 179 -14.90 12.77 -2.28
N PRO A 180 -14.93 11.43 -2.29
CA PRO A 180 -14.06 10.65 -3.18
C PRO A 180 -14.43 10.74 -4.67
N LEU A 181 -15.60 11.30 -5.00
CA LEU A 181 -16.14 11.37 -6.35
C LEU A 181 -15.83 12.70 -7.06
N ILE A 182 -15.35 13.72 -6.34
CA ILE A 182 -15.04 15.01 -6.97
C ILE A 182 -13.73 14.92 -7.77
N PRO A 183 -13.66 15.52 -8.97
CA PRO A 183 -12.42 15.62 -9.74
C PRO A 183 -11.30 16.34 -8.97
N VAL A 184 -10.05 15.95 -9.22
CA VAL A 184 -8.86 16.61 -8.65
C VAL A 184 -8.84 18.11 -8.96
N GLY A 185 -9.26 18.50 -10.17
CA GLY A 185 -9.29 19.91 -10.61
C GLY A 185 -10.25 20.79 -9.81
N HIS A 186 -11.18 20.22 -9.04
CA HIS A 186 -12.08 20.97 -8.16
C HIS A 186 -11.51 21.18 -6.74
N LEU A 187 -10.33 20.63 -6.47
CA LEU A 187 -9.63 20.81 -5.19
C LEU A 187 -8.53 21.87 -5.34
N SER A 188 -8.36 22.72 -4.34
CA SER A 188 -7.21 23.63 -4.25
C SER A 188 -5.92 22.85 -3.95
N ASP A 189 -4.77 23.46 -4.24
CA ASP A 189 -3.47 22.85 -3.94
C ASP A 189 -3.32 22.54 -2.44
N GLU A 190 -3.81 23.43 -1.57
CA GLU A 190 -3.80 23.21 -0.12
C GLU A 190 -4.68 22.02 0.29
N GLN A 191 -5.80 21.78 -0.41
CA GLN A 191 -6.63 20.60 -0.16
C GLN A 191 -5.91 19.31 -0.59
N LEU A 192 -5.24 19.32 -1.74
CA LEU A 192 -4.47 18.18 -2.25
C LEU A 192 -3.28 17.84 -1.35
N LEU A 193 -2.50 18.85 -0.94
CA LEU A 193 -1.43 18.68 0.02
C LEU A 193 -1.96 18.17 1.36
N ARG A 194 -3.06 18.72 1.88
CA ARG A 194 -3.67 18.22 3.13
C ARG A 194 -4.03 16.73 3.06
N ILE A 195 -4.50 16.24 1.91
CA ILE A 195 -4.75 14.81 1.69
C ILE A 195 -3.44 14.02 1.74
N ALA A 196 -2.40 14.45 1.04
CA ALA A 196 -1.09 13.79 1.04
C ALA A 196 -0.44 13.77 2.43
N HIS A 197 -0.46 14.89 3.16
CA HIS A 197 0.04 15.00 4.54
C HIS A 197 -0.73 14.10 5.51
N THR A 198 -2.06 14.08 5.41
CA THR A 198 -2.91 13.23 6.25
C THR A 198 -2.61 11.75 5.97
N ALA A 199 -2.42 11.37 4.71
CA ALA A 199 -2.00 10.02 4.34
C ALA A 199 -0.62 9.67 4.91
N ARG A 200 0.39 10.54 4.74
CA ARG A 200 1.73 10.38 5.33
C ARG A 200 1.67 10.19 6.84
N GLN A 201 0.93 11.06 7.53
CA GLN A 201 0.79 11.01 8.99
C GLN A 201 0.21 9.68 9.46
N TRP A 202 -0.86 9.20 8.82
CA TRP A 202 -1.50 7.94 9.22
C TRP A 202 -0.73 6.70 8.77
N LEU A 203 -0.05 6.73 7.63
CA LEU A 203 0.91 5.69 7.25
C LEU A 203 2.01 5.58 8.31
N ALA A 204 2.61 6.71 8.71
CA ALA A 204 3.67 6.77 9.71
C ALA A 204 3.21 6.26 11.09
N LYS A 205 2.01 6.66 11.54
CA LYS A 205 1.43 6.17 12.81
C LYS A 205 1.18 4.65 12.84
N ASN A 206 1.11 4.00 11.67
CA ASN A 206 0.85 2.57 11.54
C ASN A 206 2.09 1.76 11.16
N LEU A 207 3.28 2.36 11.22
CA LEU A 207 4.54 1.62 11.10
C LEU A 207 4.77 0.71 12.30
N THR A 208 4.30 1.15 13.47
CA THR A 208 4.28 0.39 14.72
C THR A 208 2.83 0.10 15.13
N GLY A 209 2.61 -1.06 15.77
CA GLY A 209 1.27 -1.46 16.19
C GLY A 209 0.50 -2.17 15.07
N TYR A 210 -0.06 -3.32 15.42
CA TYR A 210 -0.99 -4.08 14.59
C TYR A 210 -2.20 -4.42 15.44
N PRO A 211 -3.43 -4.38 14.90
CA PRO A 211 -3.77 -4.07 13.51
C PRO A 211 -3.97 -2.56 13.23
N ARG A 212 -3.88 -2.16 11.95
CA ARG A 212 -3.96 -0.76 11.45
C ARG A 212 -5.11 0.05 12.08
N ARG A 213 -4.87 1.33 12.39
CA ARG A 213 -5.81 2.25 13.03
C ARG A 213 -5.74 3.67 12.46
N THR A 214 -6.89 4.26 12.24
CA THR A 214 -7.11 5.68 11.85
C THR A 214 -8.11 6.39 12.77
N ARG A 215 -8.62 5.67 13.78
CA ARG A 215 -9.55 6.15 14.80
C ARG A 215 -9.12 5.70 16.20
N SER A 216 -9.03 6.65 17.12
CA SER A 216 -8.47 6.45 18.47
C SER A 216 -9.51 6.32 19.59
N ALA A 217 -10.76 5.95 19.29
CA ALA A 217 -11.76 5.76 20.34
C ALA A 217 -11.63 4.38 21.04
N LEU A 218 -12.17 4.29 22.26
CA LEU A 218 -12.10 3.12 23.15
C LEU A 218 -13.22 2.08 22.92
N ASP A 219 -13.97 2.19 21.83
CA ASP A 219 -15.08 1.29 21.48
C ASP A 219 -14.67 0.08 20.61
N GLY A 220 -13.36 -0.19 20.53
CA GLY A 220 -12.78 -1.26 19.71
C GLY A 220 -12.76 -0.97 18.19
N GLN A 221 -13.34 0.13 17.72
CA GLN A 221 -13.47 0.43 16.30
C GLN A 221 -12.27 1.25 15.80
N ARG A 222 -11.46 0.63 14.93
CA ARG A 222 -10.15 1.14 14.53
C ARG A 222 -10.16 2.07 13.30
N LEU A 223 -11.20 1.97 12.48
CA LEU A 223 -11.35 2.68 11.21
C LEU A 223 -12.68 3.45 11.22
N TRP A 224 -12.72 4.58 10.53
CA TRP A 224 -13.88 5.46 10.45
C TRP A 224 -14.96 4.97 9.49
N VAL A 225 -14.57 4.56 8.27
CA VAL A 225 -15.50 4.28 7.18
C VAL A 225 -15.20 2.99 6.42
N TYR A 226 -13.94 2.56 6.34
CA TYR A 226 -13.55 1.39 5.55
C TYR A 226 -14.22 0.10 6.07
N GLY A 227 -14.87 -0.64 5.18
CA GLY A 227 -15.58 -1.88 5.53
C GLY A 227 -16.87 -1.64 6.31
N ARG A 228 -17.36 -0.40 6.41
CA ARG A 228 -18.54 -0.03 7.21
C ARG A 228 -19.76 0.36 6.39
N SER A 229 -19.86 -0.10 5.14
CA SER A 229 -21.05 0.16 4.29
C SER A 229 -22.36 -0.15 5.03
N GLY A 230 -23.32 0.77 4.91
CA GLY A 230 -24.64 0.66 5.54
C GLY A 230 -24.67 0.94 7.05
N LYS A 231 -23.52 1.04 7.74
CA LYS A 231 -23.44 1.36 9.17
C LYS A 231 -23.48 2.88 9.41
N PRO A 232 -23.92 3.33 10.60
CA PRO A 232 -23.86 4.74 10.98
C PRO A 232 -22.42 5.27 10.99
N CYS A 233 -22.25 6.47 10.43
CA CYS A 233 -21.01 7.24 10.53
C CYS A 233 -20.76 7.61 11.99
N PHE A 234 -19.53 7.41 12.47
CA PHE A 234 -19.16 7.77 13.84
C PHE A 234 -19.15 9.28 14.12
N ALA A 235 -19.14 10.13 13.09
CA ALA A 235 -19.13 11.58 13.25
C ALA A 235 -20.53 12.20 13.22
N CYS A 236 -21.47 11.65 12.44
CA CYS A 236 -22.77 12.28 12.19
C CYS A 236 -23.98 11.32 12.17
N GLY A 237 -23.77 10.02 12.33
CA GLY A 237 -24.85 9.01 12.27
C GLY A 237 -25.32 8.62 10.88
N GLN A 238 -25.09 9.42 9.83
CA GLN A 238 -25.48 9.09 8.45
C GLN A 238 -24.88 7.76 7.98
N ARG A 239 -25.65 6.95 7.24
CA ARG A 239 -25.16 5.67 6.71
C ARG A 239 -23.98 5.85 5.75
N ILE A 240 -22.92 5.08 5.99
CA ILE A 240 -21.75 5.01 5.10
C ILE A 240 -22.14 4.35 3.78
N GLN A 241 -21.73 4.98 2.68
CA GLN A 241 -21.97 4.52 1.32
C GLN A 241 -20.76 3.72 0.79
N LEU A 242 -21.01 2.91 -0.23
CA LEU A 242 -20.01 2.11 -0.92
C LEU A 242 -20.21 2.23 -2.44
N ARG A 243 -19.10 2.40 -3.16
CA ARG A 243 -19.07 2.38 -4.63
C ARG A 243 -17.77 1.76 -5.10
N ARG A 244 -17.79 1.08 -6.25
CA ARG A 244 -16.58 0.68 -6.96
C ARG A 244 -16.13 1.82 -7.89
N GLN A 245 -14.86 2.21 -7.79
CA GLN A 245 -14.25 3.30 -8.58
C GLN A 245 -13.08 2.81 -9.42
N GLY A 246 -12.87 3.48 -10.56
CA GLY A 246 -11.85 3.18 -11.56
C GLY A 246 -11.98 1.82 -12.25
N ASP A 247 -11.14 1.59 -13.26
CA ASP A 247 -11.15 0.39 -14.10
C ASP A 247 -10.95 -0.91 -13.31
N GLN A 248 -10.25 -0.82 -12.17
CA GLN A 248 -10.01 -1.96 -11.29
C GLN A 248 -11.16 -2.22 -10.30
N GLY A 249 -12.25 -1.47 -10.39
CA GLY A 249 -13.45 -1.66 -9.56
C GLY A 249 -13.18 -1.59 -8.06
N ARG A 250 -12.24 -0.74 -7.63
CA ARG A 250 -11.78 -0.70 -6.24
C ARG A 250 -12.85 -0.10 -5.34
N THR A 251 -13.18 -0.78 -4.24
CA THR A 251 -14.22 -0.33 -3.32
C THR A 251 -13.82 0.97 -2.60
N THR A 252 -14.74 1.91 -2.54
CA THR A 252 -14.60 3.18 -1.83
C THR A 252 -15.74 3.31 -0.84
N TYR A 253 -15.39 3.51 0.42
CA TYR A 253 -16.31 3.82 1.51
C TYR A 253 -16.24 5.31 1.83
N TRP A 254 -17.39 5.97 2.02
CA TRP A 254 -17.45 7.37 2.43
C TRP A 254 -18.76 7.69 3.17
N CYS A 255 -18.77 8.76 3.95
CA CYS A 255 -19.99 9.32 4.53
C CYS A 255 -20.54 10.43 3.62
N PRO A 256 -21.75 10.31 3.05
CA PRO A 256 -22.28 11.32 2.12
C PRO A 256 -22.59 12.66 2.79
N HIS A 257 -22.73 12.68 4.12
CA HIS A 257 -22.95 13.90 4.89
C HIS A 257 -21.62 14.60 5.27
N CYS A 258 -20.68 13.88 5.90
CA CYS A 258 -19.39 14.46 6.28
C CYS A 258 -18.48 14.80 5.09
N GLN A 259 -18.71 14.14 3.95
CA GLN A 259 -17.97 14.33 2.70
C GLN A 259 -18.93 14.74 1.59
N ALA A 260 -19.88 15.64 1.89
CA ALA A 260 -20.78 16.19 0.90
C ALA A 260 -19.99 16.78 -0.28
N ALA A 261 -20.46 16.56 -1.51
CA ALA A 261 -19.89 17.26 -2.66
C ALA A 261 -20.15 18.77 -2.47
N PRO A 262 -19.23 19.64 -2.88
CA PRO A 262 -19.53 21.06 -2.98
C PRO A 262 -20.78 21.22 -3.85
N THR A 263 -21.77 21.96 -3.39
CA THR A 263 -22.89 22.38 -4.23
C THR A 263 -22.31 23.26 -5.33
N LEU A 264 -22.09 22.69 -6.51
CA LEU A 264 -21.83 23.49 -7.70
C LEU A 264 -23.12 24.27 -7.95
N ALA A 265 -23.06 25.58 -7.83
CA ALA A 265 -24.18 26.44 -8.18
C ALA A 265 -24.55 26.16 -9.66
N GLY A 266 -25.65 25.46 -9.90
CA GLY A 266 -26.26 25.33 -11.24
C GLY A 266 -26.40 23.96 -11.89
N SER A 267 -26.10 22.82 -11.25
CA SER A 267 -26.43 21.49 -11.85
C SER A 267 -27.57 20.78 -11.12
N PRO A 268 -28.63 20.33 -11.83
CA PRO A 268 -29.71 19.57 -11.21
C PRO A 268 -29.18 18.24 -10.69
N ALA A 269 -29.63 17.86 -9.50
CA ALA A 269 -29.27 16.63 -8.83
C ALA A 269 -29.54 15.43 -9.74
N ALA A 270 -28.48 14.77 -10.22
CA ALA A 270 -28.60 13.48 -10.86
C ALA A 270 -28.88 12.44 -9.76
N ASP A 271 -30.12 11.96 -9.72
CA ASP A 271 -30.54 10.80 -8.94
C ASP A 271 -29.65 9.60 -9.25
N VAL A 272 -28.66 9.33 -8.41
CA VAL A 272 -27.91 8.09 -8.44
C VAL A 272 -28.77 7.04 -7.74
N ARG A 273 -29.65 6.40 -8.52
CA ARG A 273 -30.29 5.15 -8.12
C ARG A 273 -29.20 4.11 -7.86
N VAL A 274 -29.01 3.77 -6.59
CA VAL A 274 -28.27 2.59 -6.16
C VAL A 274 -29.09 1.38 -6.59
N GLN A 275 -28.65 0.69 -7.65
CA GLN A 275 -29.16 -0.65 -7.96
C GLN A 275 -28.57 -1.67 -6.97
N PRO A 276 -29.36 -2.69 -6.60
CA PRO A 276 -29.09 -3.60 -5.47
C PRO A 276 -27.82 -4.45 -5.62
#